data_AF-A0A6S7K5M2-F1
#
_entry.id   AF-A0A6S7K5M2-F1
#
_cell.length_a   1.000
_cell.length_b   1.000
_cell.length_c   1.000
_cell.angle_alpha   90.00
_cell.angle_beta   90.00
_cell.angle_gamma   90.00
#
_symmetry.space_group_name_H-M   'P 1'
#
loop_
_entity.id
_entity.type
_entity.pdbx_description
1 polymer ?
#
loop_
_entity_poly.entity_id
_entity_poly.type
_entity_poly.pdbx_seq_one_letter_code
_entity_poly.pdbx_strand_id
1 'polypeptide(L)'
;MAQSDVTVEVVQAEEADEDFEKPSILTRFKNFCMRNYLAIGIILSIIIGIFLPQPAVYLSQRMPVAKICIIVFFLTIGVRIRLVEAKSSVKFYKEVVVGLLLVLFVGPIFATNVLNQVPNFGSLIGDEQNLRNVQFEFLRRKTDMLLSNITLCVEEVSDCLNSLDTTKACGPEGIPSRLLKECCQQIAPSLCTIFNHSLI
;
A
#
# COMPACT_ATOMS: atom_id res chain seq x y z
N MET A 1 7.97 60.31 9.32
CA MET A 1 7.82 60.10 7.85
C MET A 1 7.86 58.59 7.65
N ALA A 2 6.69 57.95 7.80
CA ALA A 2 5.69 57.69 6.74
C ALA A 2 6.11 56.43 5.94
N GLN A 3 5.43 55.28 6.10
CA GLN A 3 4.18 54.88 5.41
C GLN A 3 4.36 54.90 3.88
N SER A 4 3.94 53.91 3.10
CA SER A 4 3.18 52.67 3.30
C SER A 4 2.99 52.02 1.91
N ASP A 5 2.37 50.83 1.91
CA ASP A 5 1.37 50.43 0.92
C ASP A 5 1.81 49.83 -0.43
N VAL A 6 1.11 48.86 -1.03
CA VAL A 6 0.08 47.90 -0.60
C VAL A 6 -0.25 47.02 -1.82
N THR A 7 -0.53 45.74 -1.56
CA THR A 7 -1.39 44.79 -2.30
C THR A 7 -1.36 44.68 -3.83
N VAL A 8 -1.25 43.43 -4.30
CA VAL A 8 -2.28 42.88 -5.21
C VAL A 8 -2.62 41.45 -4.72
N GLU A 9 -3.55 41.36 -3.78
CA GLU A 9 -4.48 40.24 -3.64
C GLU A 9 -5.67 40.52 -4.59
N VAL A 10 -5.97 39.59 -5.50
CA VAL A 10 -7.17 39.57 -6.38
C VAL A 10 -7.31 38.06 -6.72
N VAL A 11 -8.27 37.23 -6.26
CA VAL A 11 -9.68 37.44 -5.87
C VAL A 11 -10.13 36.36 -4.85
N GLN A 12 -10.40 36.83 -3.63
CA GLN A 12 -11.45 36.43 -2.64
C GLN A 12 -12.86 36.39 -3.28
N ALA A 13 -13.96 35.84 -2.77
CA ALA A 13 -14.46 35.45 -1.46
C ALA A 13 -15.85 34.80 -1.68
N GLU A 14 -16.44 34.19 -0.66
CA GLU A 14 -17.72 34.70 -0.12
C GLU A 14 -17.87 34.26 1.35
N GLU A 15 -18.42 35.16 2.14
CA GLU A 15 -18.47 35.26 3.61
C GLU A 15 -19.40 34.28 4.32
N ALA A 16 -19.20 34.09 5.63
CA ALA A 16 -20.19 34.47 6.64
C ALA A 16 -19.68 34.21 8.08
N ASP A 17 -19.60 35.31 8.82
CA ASP A 17 -20.03 35.54 10.20
C ASP A 17 -19.59 34.72 11.43
N GLU A 18 -19.39 35.53 12.46
CA GLU A 18 -19.55 35.34 13.90
C GLU A 18 -18.61 34.42 14.71
N ASP A 19 -18.02 35.10 15.70
CA ASP A 19 -18.01 34.74 17.12
C ASP A 19 -16.72 34.25 17.78
N PHE A 20 -16.56 34.75 19.00
CA PHE A 20 -15.38 34.72 19.84
C PHE A 20 -15.17 33.31 20.44
N GLU A 21 -14.64 32.34 19.68
CA GLU A 21 -14.47 30.98 20.18
C GLU A 21 -13.01 30.45 20.14
N LYS A 22 -12.44 30.34 21.35
CA LYS A 22 -11.33 29.46 21.84
C LYS A 22 -10.37 28.90 20.78
N PRO A 23 -9.03 29.09 20.88
CA PRO A 23 -8.09 28.63 19.84
C PRO A 23 -8.21 27.13 19.65
N SER A 24 -8.94 26.75 18.59
CA SER A 24 -9.46 25.42 18.45
C SER A 24 -8.34 24.49 18.02
N ILE A 25 -8.43 23.24 18.48
CA ILE A 25 -7.54 22.13 18.10
C ILE A 25 -7.36 22.06 16.56
N LEU A 26 -8.32 22.59 15.80
CA LEU A 26 -8.30 22.75 14.35
C LEU A 26 -7.08 23.52 13.82
N THR A 27 -6.63 24.58 14.48
CA THR A 27 -5.48 25.37 13.97
C THR A 27 -4.16 24.64 14.19
N ARG A 28 -4.04 23.89 15.30
CA ARG A 28 -2.90 22.99 15.55
C ARG A 28 -2.93 21.79 14.60
N PHE A 29 -4.12 21.25 14.33
CA PHE A 29 -4.31 20.16 13.38
C PHE A 29 -4.05 20.60 11.94
N LYS A 30 -4.46 21.81 11.55
CA LYS A 30 -4.16 22.43 10.25
C LYS A 30 -2.65 22.64 10.09
N ASN A 31 -1.95 23.13 11.10
CA ASN A 31 -0.50 23.29 11.04
C ASN A 31 0.24 21.94 11.02
N PHE A 32 -0.26 20.93 11.74
CA PHE A 32 0.27 19.56 11.68
C PHE A 32 0.02 18.92 10.30
N CYS A 33 -1.17 19.14 9.73
CA CYS A 33 -1.56 18.68 8.41
C CYS A 33 -0.74 19.37 7.32
N MET A 34 -0.52 20.68 7.39
CA MET A 34 0.33 21.42 6.45
C MET A 34 1.81 21.02 6.55
N ARG A 35 2.30 20.72 7.77
CA ARG A 35 3.68 20.28 7.98
C ARG A 35 3.95 18.86 7.46
N ASN A 36 2.96 17.97 7.55
CA ASN A 36 3.06 16.57 7.14
C ASN A 36 2.20 16.26 5.90
N TYR A 37 1.82 17.28 5.11
CA TYR A 37 0.86 17.17 4.00
C TYR A 37 1.24 16.09 2.99
N LEU A 38 2.54 15.98 2.68
CA LEU A 38 3.04 14.99 1.71
C LEU A 38 2.88 13.57 2.25
N ALA A 39 3.29 13.30 3.48
CA ALA A 39 3.18 11.97 4.08
C ALA A 39 1.72 11.55 4.31
N ILE A 40 0.90 12.47 4.83
CA ILE A 40 -0.55 12.24 5.03
C ILE A 40 -1.24 12.02 3.67
N GLY A 41 -0.87 12.80 2.65
CA GLY A 41 -1.40 12.66 1.29
C GLY A 41 -1.08 11.30 0.66
N ILE A 42 0.15 10.78 0.87
CA ILE A 42 0.53 9.45 0.39
C ILE A 42 -0.30 8.36 1.11
N ILE A 43 -0.40 8.41 2.43
CA ILE A 43 -1.15 7.42 3.22
C ILE A 43 -2.62 7.42 2.80
N LEU A 44 -3.23 8.60 2.67
CA LEU A 44 -4.62 8.75 2.26
C LEU A 44 -4.84 8.27 0.80
N SER A 45 -3.89 8.55 -0.10
CA SER A 45 -3.92 8.05 -1.47
C SER A 45 -3.84 6.53 -1.54
N ILE A 46 -3.05 5.89 -0.68
CA ILE A 46 -2.94 4.42 -0.62
C ILE A 46 -4.26 3.81 -0.13
N ILE A 47 -4.84 4.34 0.94
CA ILE A 47 -6.10 3.84 1.50
C ILE A 47 -7.24 3.97 0.47
N ILE A 48 -7.36 5.13 -0.19
CA ILE A 48 -8.37 5.35 -1.24
C ILE A 48 -8.12 4.44 -2.43
N GLY A 49 -6.86 4.21 -2.82
CA GLY A 49 -6.50 3.31 -3.92
C GLY A 49 -6.90 1.85 -3.67
N ILE A 50 -6.81 1.39 -2.41
CA ILE A 50 -7.24 0.04 -2.02
C ILE A 50 -8.77 -0.06 -1.96
N PHE A 51 -9.45 0.97 -1.46
CA PHE A 51 -10.89 0.94 -1.22
C PHE A 51 -11.72 1.18 -2.49
N LEU A 52 -11.18 1.89 -3.49
CA LEU A 52 -11.90 2.30 -4.71
C LEU A 52 -11.10 1.97 -5.99
N PRO A 53 -10.83 0.69 -6.28
CA PRO A 53 -10.12 0.30 -7.51
C PRO A 53 -10.97 0.52 -8.78
N GLN A 54 -12.30 0.42 -8.69
CA GLN A 54 -13.19 0.55 -9.84
C GLN A 54 -13.25 1.97 -10.45
N PRO A 55 -13.49 3.07 -9.71
CA PRO A 55 -13.54 4.40 -10.31
C PRO A 55 -12.19 4.83 -10.91
N ALA A 56 -11.05 4.32 -10.42
CA ALA A 56 -9.74 4.61 -10.99
C ALA A 56 -9.62 4.09 -12.45
N VAL A 57 -10.14 2.89 -12.72
CA VAL A 57 -10.13 2.29 -14.07
C VAL A 57 -11.14 3.00 -14.98
N TYR A 58 -12.35 3.28 -14.49
CA TYR A 58 -13.36 4.03 -15.25
C TYR A 58 -12.89 5.44 -15.63
N LEU A 59 -12.18 6.12 -14.73
CA LEU A 59 -11.66 7.46 -14.97
C LEU A 59 -10.52 7.44 -16.00
N SER A 60 -9.66 6.41 -15.97
CA SER A 60 -8.58 6.24 -16.96
C SER A 60 -9.10 5.96 -18.36
N GLN A 61 -10.29 5.37 -18.50
CA GLN A 61 -10.88 5.03 -19.79
C GLN A 61 -11.57 6.24 -20.45
N ARG A 62 -12.09 7.17 -19.64
CA ARG A 62 -12.79 8.38 -20.11
C ARG A 62 -11.88 9.59 -20.30
N MET A 63 -10.83 9.74 -19.50
CA MET A 63 -9.89 10.87 -19.55
C MET A 63 -8.47 10.35 -19.35
N PRO A 64 -7.46 10.83 -20.12
CA PRO A 64 -6.06 10.48 -19.88
C PRO A 64 -5.50 11.28 -18.67
N VAL A 65 -6.13 11.15 -17.51
CA VAL A 65 -5.84 11.90 -16.27
C VAL A 65 -4.37 11.81 -15.88
N ALA A 66 -3.74 10.64 -16.03
CA ALA A 66 -2.32 10.46 -15.75
C ALA A 66 -1.43 11.34 -16.64
N LYS A 67 -1.71 11.40 -17.95
CA LYS A 67 -0.95 12.23 -18.90
C LYS A 67 -1.12 13.71 -18.58
N ILE A 68 -2.36 14.14 -18.33
CA ILE A 68 -2.67 15.54 -17.99
C ILE A 68 -1.97 15.92 -16.67
N CYS A 69 -2.00 15.05 -15.66
CA CYS A 69 -1.34 15.28 -14.37
C CYS A 69 0.18 15.43 -14.53
N ILE A 70 0.82 14.56 -15.32
CA ILE A 70 2.26 14.65 -15.60
C ILE A 70 2.60 15.96 -16.32
N ILE A 71 1.79 16.36 -17.31
CA ILE A 71 1.98 17.62 -18.03
C ILE A 71 1.85 18.81 -17.09
N VAL A 72 0.81 18.84 -16.25
CA VAL A 72 0.58 19.93 -15.28
C VAL A 72 1.70 19.98 -14.23
N PHE A 73 2.17 18.84 -13.74
CA PHE A 73 3.28 18.76 -12.80
C PHE A 73 4.58 19.32 -13.42
N PHE A 74 4.91 18.88 -14.64
CA PHE A 74 6.08 19.37 -15.36
C PHE A 74 5.99 20.86 -15.66
N LEU A 75 4.80 21.34 -16.05
CA LEU A 75 4.56 22.77 -16.29
C LEU A 75 4.70 23.58 -15.00
N THR A 76 4.16 23.09 -13.88
CA THR A 76 4.23 23.77 -12.58
C THR A 76 5.67 23.89 -12.09
N ILE A 77 6.46 22.81 -12.21
CA ILE A 77 7.88 22.81 -11.85
C ILE A 77 8.69 23.70 -12.81
N GLY A 78 8.43 23.58 -14.11
CA GLY A 78 9.13 24.34 -15.15
C GLY A 78 8.89 25.84 -15.04
N VAL A 79 7.66 26.27 -14.76
CA VAL A 79 7.32 27.70 -14.60
C VAL A 79 7.87 28.26 -13.27
N ARG A 80 7.95 27.45 -12.22
CA ARG A 80 8.50 27.87 -10.91
C ARG A 80 10.04 27.95 -10.88
N ILE A 81 10.74 27.54 -11.93
CA ILE A 81 12.21 27.58 -11.94
C ILE A 81 12.72 29.02 -12.12
N ARG A 82 13.50 29.51 -11.16
CA ARG A 82 14.15 30.82 -11.30
C ARG A 82 15.35 30.71 -12.24
N LEU A 83 15.25 31.31 -13.42
CA LEU A 83 16.32 31.32 -14.43
C LEU A 83 17.64 31.92 -13.90
N VAL A 84 17.58 32.80 -12.90
CA VAL A 84 18.75 33.37 -12.22
C VAL A 84 19.50 32.29 -11.42
N GLU A 85 18.79 31.39 -10.76
CA GLU A 85 19.37 30.26 -9.99
C GLU A 85 19.95 29.21 -10.93
N ALA A 86 19.26 28.94 -12.05
CA ALA A 86 19.74 28.03 -13.08
C ALA A 86 21.07 28.51 -13.69
N LYS A 87 21.19 29.82 -13.98
CA LYS A 87 22.42 30.40 -14.54
C LYS A 87 23.60 30.34 -13.56
N SER A 88 23.34 30.41 -12.25
CA SER A 88 24.37 30.24 -11.22
C SER A 88 24.88 28.80 -11.16
N SER A 89 23.96 27.83 -11.31
CA SER A 89 24.28 26.39 -11.27
C SER A 89 25.15 25.94 -12.46
N VAL A 90 24.99 26.57 -13.63
CA VAL A 90 25.82 26.29 -14.83
C VAL A 90 27.30 26.61 -14.61
N LYS A 91 27.63 27.57 -13.73
CA LYS A 91 29.04 27.87 -13.41
C LYS A 91 29.73 26.71 -12.68
N PHE A 92 28.96 25.89 -11.96
CA PHE A 92 29.43 24.71 -11.24
C PHE A 92 29.02 23.41 -11.94
N TYR A 93 29.05 23.40 -13.29
CA TYR A 93 28.60 22.25 -14.09
C TYR A 93 29.31 20.94 -13.71
N LYS A 94 30.56 20.99 -13.24
CA LYS A 94 31.30 19.79 -12.82
C LYS A 94 30.57 19.03 -11.71
N GLU A 95 30.08 19.73 -10.69
CA GLU A 95 29.33 19.12 -9.58
C GLU A 95 27.94 18.67 -10.02
N VAL A 96 27.29 19.45 -10.89
CA VAL A 96 25.96 19.10 -11.44
C VAL A 96 26.04 17.84 -12.30
N VAL A 97 27.10 17.69 -13.11
CA VAL A 97 27.32 16.50 -13.95
C VAL A 97 27.61 15.28 -13.09
N VAL A 98 28.39 15.41 -12.02
CA VAL A 98 28.61 14.31 -11.07
C VAL A 98 27.30 13.90 -10.39
N GLY A 99 26.48 14.87 -9.94
CA GLY A 99 25.16 14.59 -9.38
C GLY A 99 24.21 13.91 -10.37
N LEU A 100 24.21 14.35 -11.64
CA LEU A 100 23.39 13.75 -12.70
C LEU A 100 23.86 12.33 -13.02
N LEU A 101 25.16 12.10 -13.16
CA LEU A 101 25.73 10.76 -13.34
C LEU A 101 25.40 9.88 -12.14
N LEU A 102 25.50 10.42 -10.92
CA LEU A 102 25.13 9.68 -9.71
C LEU A 102 23.65 9.25 -9.75
N VAL A 103 22.71 10.16 -10.05
CA VAL A 103 21.28 9.80 -10.13
C VAL A 103 21.02 8.81 -11.28
N LEU A 104 21.67 9.00 -12.43
CA LEU A 104 21.48 8.19 -13.62
C LEU A 104 22.09 6.79 -13.51
N PHE A 105 23.15 6.61 -12.70
CA PHE A 105 23.77 5.30 -12.47
C PHE A 105 23.33 4.65 -11.16
N VAL A 106 23.29 5.37 -10.05
CA VAL A 106 22.95 4.79 -8.74
C VAL A 106 21.50 4.34 -8.69
N GLY A 107 20.56 5.09 -9.27
CA GLY A 107 19.16 4.67 -9.35
C GLY A 107 18.99 3.31 -10.04
N PRO A 108 19.47 3.14 -11.30
CA PRO A 108 19.40 1.87 -12.01
C PRO A 108 20.28 0.75 -11.43
N ILE A 109 21.49 1.04 -10.94
CA ILE A 109 22.36 0.03 -10.32
C ILE A 109 21.73 -0.48 -9.02
N PHE A 110 21.18 0.41 -8.19
CA PHE A 110 20.45 0.01 -6.99
C PHE A 110 19.20 -0.79 -7.36
N ALA A 111 18.43 -0.34 -8.35
CA ALA A 111 17.26 -1.06 -8.83
C ALA A 111 17.60 -2.48 -9.32
N THR A 112 18.65 -2.64 -10.12
CA THR A 112 19.08 -3.95 -10.64
C THR A 112 19.68 -4.86 -9.56
N ASN A 113 20.45 -4.32 -8.61
CA ASN A 113 20.98 -5.09 -7.48
C ASN A 113 19.85 -5.60 -6.57
N VAL A 114 18.84 -4.77 -6.31
CA VAL A 114 17.64 -5.19 -5.57
C VAL A 114 16.86 -6.23 -6.38
N LEU A 115 16.73 -6.04 -7.70
CA LEU A 115 16.05 -6.99 -8.58
C LEU A 115 16.73 -8.37 -8.61
N ASN A 116 18.06 -8.41 -8.57
CA ASN A 116 18.83 -9.67 -8.56
C ASN A 116 18.69 -10.44 -7.23
N GLN A 117 18.37 -9.74 -6.14
CA GLN A 117 18.09 -10.38 -4.85
C GLN A 117 16.67 -10.93 -4.75
N VAL A 118 15.75 -10.49 -5.63
CA VAL A 118 14.39 -11.03 -5.70
C VAL A 118 14.28 -11.96 -6.91
N PRO A 119 14.33 -13.29 -6.73
CA PRO A 119 14.22 -14.21 -7.86
C PRO A 119 12.89 -13.98 -8.61
N ASN A 120 12.99 -13.80 -9.93
CA ASN A 120 11.87 -13.67 -10.90
C ASN A 120 11.10 -12.34 -11.00
N PHE A 121 11.59 -11.20 -10.51
CA PHE A 121 10.88 -9.92 -10.72
C PHE A 121 10.90 -9.44 -12.19
N GLY A 122 12.02 -9.63 -12.90
CA GLY A 122 12.15 -9.17 -14.30
C GLY A 122 11.24 -9.91 -15.29
N SER A 123 10.97 -11.20 -15.06
CA SER A 123 10.02 -11.98 -15.86
C SER A 123 8.56 -11.62 -15.56
N LEU A 124 8.25 -11.04 -14.39
CA LEU A 124 6.89 -10.62 -14.03
C LEU A 124 6.50 -9.28 -14.66
N ILE A 125 7.47 -8.40 -14.92
CA ILE A 125 7.22 -7.07 -15.50
C ILE A 125 7.04 -7.15 -17.03
N GLY A 126 7.74 -8.07 -17.72
CA GLY A 126 7.61 -8.28 -19.16
C GLY A 126 6.28 -8.94 -19.59
N ASP A 127 5.61 -9.62 -18.66
CA ASP A 127 4.41 -10.41 -18.89
C ASP A 127 3.16 -9.85 -18.14
N GLU A 128 3.28 -8.73 -17.42
CA GLU A 128 2.35 -8.26 -16.38
C GLU A 128 0.90 -7.98 -16.84
N GLN A 129 0.67 -7.74 -18.13
CA GLN A 129 -0.69 -7.53 -18.65
C GLN A 129 -1.44 -8.85 -18.92
N ASN A 130 -0.73 -9.97 -19.13
CA ASN A 130 -1.33 -11.27 -19.39
C ASN A 130 -1.15 -12.25 -18.21
N LEU A 131 0.00 -12.22 -17.52
CA LEU A 131 0.30 -13.12 -16.40
C LEU A 131 -0.33 -12.74 -15.06
N ARG A 132 -0.86 -11.54 -14.82
CA ARG A 132 -1.62 -11.34 -13.57
C ARG A 132 -2.88 -12.22 -13.53
N ASN A 133 -3.52 -12.41 -14.68
CA ASN A 133 -4.65 -13.32 -14.80
C ASN A 133 -4.19 -14.78 -14.77
N VAL A 134 -3.09 -15.12 -15.46
CA VAL A 134 -2.60 -16.52 -15.55
C VAL A 134 -1.88 -16.99 -14.28
N GLN A 135 -1.12 -16.13 -13.58
CA GLN A 135 -0.41 -16.46 -12.34
C GLN A 135 -1.37 -16.58 -11.15
N PHE A 136 -2.40 -15.73 -11.09
CA PHE A 136 -3.46 -15.88 -10.08
C PHE A 136 -4.28 -17.14 -10.37
N GLU A 137 -4.58 -17.45 -11.63
CA GLU A 137 -5.16 -18.74 -12.04
C GLU A 137 -4.23 -19.94 -11.83
N PHE A 138 -2.91 -19.78 -11.96
CA PHE A 138 -1.93 -20.86 -11.76
C PHE A 138 -1.69 -21.12 -10.27
N LEU A 139 -1.61 -20.08 -9.44
CA LEU A 139 -1.55 -20.23 -7.98
C LEU A 139 -2.88 -20.74 -7.45
N ARG A 140 -4.02 -20.27 -7.97
CA ARG A 140 -5.33 -20.83 -7.68
C ARG A 140 -5.39 -22.30 -8.07
N ARG A 141 -5.10 -22.66 -9.33
CA ARG A 141 -5.06 -24.07 -9.77
C ARG A 141 -4.06 -24.93 -9.03
N LYS A 142 -2.88 -24.40 -8.66
CA LYS A 142 -1.86 -25.16 -7.91
C LYS A 142 -2.27 -25.34 -6.45
N THR A 143 -2.95 -24.37 -5.86
CA THR A 143 -3.52 -24.47 -4.51
C THR A 143 -4.73 -25.40 -4.52
N ASP A 144 -5.59 -25.32 -5.54
CA ASP A 144 -6.73 -26.22 -5.74
C ASP A 144 -6.28 -27.67 -6.03
N MET A 145 -5.19 -27.88 -6.80
CA MET A 145 -4.59 -29.21 -7.02
C MET A 145 -3.91 -29.80 -5.79
N LEU A 146 -3.38 -28.95 -4.88
CA LEU A 146 -2.76 -29.42 -3.63
C LEU A 146 -3.79 -29.62 -2.52
N LEU A 147 -4.82 -28.77 -2.43
CA LEU A 147 -5.92 -28.90 -1.45
C LEU A 147 -6.80 -30.12 -1.73
N SER A 148 -7.10 -30.40 -3.01
CA SER A 148 -7.89 -31.58 -3.41
C SER A 148 -7.21 -32.92 -3.14
N ASN A 149 -5.93 -32.93 -2.77
CA ASN A 149 -5.17 -34.15 -2.44
C ASN A 149 -4.92 -34.29 -0.93
N ILE A 150 -5.44 -33.38 -0.10
CA ILE A 150 -5.37 -33.46 1.36
C ILE A 150 -6.70 -34.01 1.87
N THR A 151 -6.80 -35.33 1.93
CA THR A 151 -7.86 -36.02 2.67
C THR A 151 -7.33 -36.33 4.07
N LEU A 152 -7.93 -35.73 5.10
CA LEU A 152 -7.61 -36.06 6.48
C LEU A 152 -8.28 -37.39 6.86
N CYS A 153 -7.53 -38.26 7.54
CA CYS A 153 -8.06 -39.49 8.12
C CYS A 153 -8.50 -39.27 9.58
N VAL A 154 -9.51 -40.03 10.03
CA VAL A 154 -10.07 -39.90 11.39
C VAL A 154 -9.01 -40.27 12.44
N GLU A 155 -8.15 -41.24 12.11
CA GLU A 155 -7.06 -41.73 12.94
C GLU A 155 -6.01 -40.64 13.18
N GLU A 156 -5.60 -39.92 12.14
CA GLU A 156 -4.60 -38.84 12.24
C GLU A 156 -5.11 -37.66 13.10
N VAL A 157 -6.39 -37.31 12.94
CA VAL A 157 -7.04 -36.29 13.76
C VAL A 157 -7.15 -36.75 15.21
N SER A 158 -7.46 -38.03 15.43
CA SER A 158 -7.52 -38.63 16.76
C SER A 158 -6.15 -38.64 17.45
N ASP A 159 -5.08 -38.94 16.72
CA ASP A 159 -3.72 -38.94 17.25
C ASP A 159 -3.25 -37.53 17.62
N CYS A 160 -3.60 -36.53 16.79
CA CYS A 160 -3.36 -35.13 17.10
C CYS A 160 -4.09 -34.68 18.38
N LEU A 161 -5.37 -35.02 18.54
CA LEU A 161 -6.16 -34.71 19.74
C LEU A 161 -5.65 -35.44 20.99
N ASN A 162 -5.13 -36.65 20.85
CA ASN A 162 -4.51 -37.39 21.96
C ASN A 162 -3.14 -36.81 22.37
N SER A 163 -2.41 -36.23 21.43
CA SER A 163 -1.12 -35.58 21.70
C SER A 163 -1.24 -34.20 22.36
N LEU A 164 -2.47 -33.67 22.52
CA LEU A 164 -2.69 -32.36 23.13
C LEU A 164 -2.19 -32.32 24.58
N ASP A 165 -1.47 -31.24 24.89
CA ASP A 165 -0.96 -30.93 26.21
C ASP A 165 -2.07 -30.33 27.08
N THR A 166 -2.47 -31.06 28.12
CA THR A 166 -3.56 -30.70 29.03
C THR A 166 -3.15 -29.67 30.08
N THR A 167 -1.87 -29.30 30.14
CA THR A 167 -1.36 -28.24 31.03
C THR A 167 -1.47 -26.85 30.42
N LYS A 168 -1.78 -26.75 29.12
CA LYS A 168 -1.96 -25.47 28.41
C LYS A 168 -3.29 -24.82 28.78
N ALA A 169 -3.28 -23.49 28.84
CA ALA A 169 -4.47 -22.68 29.08
C ALA A 169 -5.51 -22.91 27.97
N CYS A 170 -6.80 -22.76 28.31
CA CYS A 170 -7.87 -22.81 27.32
C CYS A 170 -7.60 -21.81 26.18
N GLY A 171 -7.94 -22.22 24.96
CA GLY A 171 -7.93 -21.31 23.82
C GLY A 171 -8.96 -20.19 23.97
N PRO A 172 -9.03 -19.26 23.00
CA PRO A 172 -9.96 -18.13 23.02
C PRO A 172 -11.44 -18.54 23.16
N GLU A 173 -11.77 -19.78 22.75
CA GLU A 173 -13.10 -20.39 22.87
C GLU A 173 -13.43 -20.92 24.28
N GLY A 174 -12.49 -20.82 25.24
CA GLY A 174 -12.70 -21.29 26.62
C GLY A 174 -12.74 -22.82 26.81
N ILE A 175 -12.58 -23.60 25.74
CA ILE A 175 -12.59 -25.07 25.79
C ILE A 175 -11.24 -25.59 26.30
N PRO A 176 -11.21 -26.36 27.40
CA PRO A 176 -9.97 -26.94 27.91
C PRO A 176 -9.47 -28.09 27.02
N SER A 177 -8.17 -28.11 26.76
CA SER A 177 -7.47 -29.16 26.00
C SER A 177 -7.71 -30.57 26.58
N ARG A 178 -7.99 -30.65 27.88
CA ARG A 178 -8.37 -31.89 28.56
C ARG A 178 -9.69 -32.46 28.05
N LEU A 179 -10.72 -31.64 27.79
CA LEU A 179 -12.00 -32.13 27.27
C LEU A 179 -11.88 -32.59 25.81
N LEU A 180 -11.08 -31.90 25.01
CA LEU A 180 -10.81 -32.30 23.62
C LEU A 180 -10.09 -33.66 23.55
N LYS A 181 -9.20 -33.93 24.49
CA LYS A 181 -8.48 -35.20 24.61
C LYS A 181 -9.39 -36.35 25.08
N GLU A 182 -10.21 -36.13 26.10
CA GLU A 182 -11.15 -37.15 26.60
C GLU A 182 -12.28 -37.45 25.61
N CYS A 183 -12.81 -36.44 24.93
CA CYS A 183 -13.87 -36.59 23.93
C CYS A 183 -13.34 -36.88 22.51
N CYS A 184 -12.05 -37.21 22.38
CA CYS A 184 -11.36 -37.37 21.11
C CYS A 184 -12.06 -38.34 20.16
N GLN A 185 -12.55 -39.48 20.65
CA GLN A 185 -13.22 -40.50 19.82
C GLN A 185 -14.52 -40.01 19.17
N GLN A 186 -15.23 -39.06 19.79
CA GLN A 186 -16.49 -38.52 19.26
C GLN A 186 -16.27 -37.26 18.41
N ILE A 187 -15.23 -36.48 18.73
CA ILE A 187 -14.92 -35.21 18.07
C ILE A 187 -14.12 -35.44 16.78
N ALA A 188 -13.20 -36.42 16.75
CA ALA A 188 -12.36 -36.73 15.60
C ALA A 188 -13.14 -36.95 14.28
N PRO A 189 -14.21 -37.78 14.21
CA PRO A 189 -14.95 -37.98 12.96
C PRO A 189 -15.70 -36.72 12.50
N SER A 190 -16.21 -35.92 13.45
CA SER A 190 -16.92 -34.68 13.16
C SER A 190 -15.97 -33.60 12.62
N LEU A 191 -14.80 -33.43 13.24
CA LEU A 191 -13.77 -32.51 12.76
C LEU A 191 -13.22 -32.94 11.41
N CYS A 192 -12.92 -34.23 11.25
CA CYS A 192 -12.46 -34.80 9.99
C CYS A 192 -13.44 -34.49 8.85
N THR A 193 -14.75 -34.64 9.08
CA THR A 193 -15.78 -34.31 8.09
C THR A 193 -15.81 -32.82 7.75
N ILE A 194 -15.76 -31.94 8.76
CA ILE A 194 -15.80 -30.48 8.57
C ILE A 194 -14.56 -29.99 7.80
N PHE A 195 -13.38 -30.49 8.17
CA PHE A 195 -12.14 -30.12 7.50
C PHE A 195 -12.10 -30.66 6.07
N ASN A 196 -12.44 -31.93 5.85
CA ASN A 196 -12.53 -32.49 4.49
C ASN A 196 -13.57 -31.75 3.63
N HIS A 197 -14.67 -31.26 4.23
CA HIS A 197 -15.64 -30.46 3.50
C HIS A 197 -15.18 -29.02 3.21
N SER A 198 -14.38 -28.43 4.10
CA SER A 198 -13.83 -27.06 3.94
C SER A 198 -12.60 -27.00 3.03
N LEU A 199 -11.96 -28.15 2.78
CA LEU A 199 -10.79 -28.31 1.90
C LEU A 199 -11.19 -28.61 0.44
N ILE A 200 -12.47 -28.91 0.17
CA ILE A 200 -13.09 -29.11 -1.15
C ILE A 200 -13.71 -27.80 -1.63
#